data_AF-A0A3N1QAG5-F1
#
_entry.id   AF-A0A3N1QAG5-F1
#
_cell.length_a   1.000
_cell.length_b   1.000
_cell.length_c   1.000
_cell.angle_alpha   90.00
_cell.angle_beta   90.00
_cell.angle_gamma   90.00
#
_symmetry.space_group_name_H-M   'P 1'
#
loop_
_entity.id
_entity.type
_entity.pdbx_description
1 polymer ?
#
loop_
_entity_poly.entity_id
_entity_poly.type
_entity_poly.pdbx_seq_one_letter_code
_entity_poly.pdbx_strand_id
1 'polypeptide(L)'
;MTAFARWRGLPAPLLVVAVALLVSFIPGLPEIEIDSEVILTVILPPLLYSASLDVSFQNFRESLVQIRRLGIFLVIVTALVVGWIAYVLIPDMSLPAAILVGAVVAPPDAVSAASIGRKLGLPRKMMAVISGESLINDAASLTLVKVFLAIVGGAALTGWQGLGIFGLAIGVGVGVGLVLGVLAHYLRIHVKDPVVEIVIGLILPFLAYITAEQLQGSGVLAVVAAGLYVGYNSPKAGYASRLQERPIWAAADVTLEGFVFALIGLQLSTVVNDVTESGRDLGQSVGVAFVVLGVVIVVRPIFIFVTYYWSRGMRRFVYVRFRRFRKARVRRLLWGRRDPKLSWRQLLVLSWTGMRGVVTLAAAVSIPVMTDSGREVPARDVMFLIAFVVTVGTLLLQGLTLPWMIRRLGVQDLEQNERDVQAELRLVSNSTQEAIEYLDTRRAAWADEWGEEPIDRGITILKERLQRQDQAFRQGLREDSDAAAEADSDAEEVEPPSPERGSDMRSTPHIAIPDITPDPTLARPTRNNARALASIRRELLQKRREVVLRERDAGNLDEEVMRRVLLGLDAEELAMDTSAVARTRS
;
A
#
# COMPACT_ATOMS: atom_id res chain seq x y z
N MET A 1 8.32 22.22 -2.08
CA MET A 1 9.04 21.42 -1.05
C MET A 1 9.23 19.98 -1.47
N THR A 2 8.16 19.26 -1.84
CA THR A 2 8.22 17.85 -2.28
C THR A 2 9.22 17.59 -3.40
N ALA A 3 9.28 18.45 -4.42
CA ALA A 3 10.25 18.35 -5.50
C ALA A 3 11.70 18.41 -5.00
N PHE A 4 12.00 19.34 -4.09
CA PHE A 4 13.32 19.48 -3.47
C PHE A 4 13.68 18.26 -2.60
N ALA A 5 12.73 17.77 -1.79
CA ALA A 5 12.95 16.57 -0.98
C ALA A 5 13.29 15.35 -1.85
N ARG A 6 12.56 15.15 -2.95
CA ARG A 6 12.84 14.06 -3.91
C ARG A 6 14.22 14.21 -4.54
N TRP A 7 14.61 15.42 -4.93
CA TRP A 7 15.93 15.70 -5.47
C TRP A 7 17.06 15.40 -4.48
N ARG A 8 16.87 15.68 -3.19
CA ARG A 8 17.85 15.41 -2.13
C ARG A 8 17.78 14.02 -1.52
N GLY A 9 16.86 13.16 -1.96
CA GLY A 9 16.65 11.82 -1.41
C GLY A 9 16.03 11.81 0.00
N LEU A 10 15.49 12.94 0.47
CA LEU A 10 14.84 13.05 1.77
C LEU A 10 13.37 12.55 1.69
N PRO A 11 12.81 12.01 2.77
CA PRO A 11 11.37 11.73 2.84
C PRO A 11 10.59 13.06 2.75
N ALA A 12 9.82 13.23 1.67
CA ALA A 12 9.09 14.46 1.41
C ALA A 12 8.12 14.85 2.55
N PRO A 13 7.37 13.92 3.16
CA PRO A 13 6.57 14.19 4.35
C PRO A 13 7.33 14.91 5.47
N LEU A 14 8.53 14.42 5.82
CA LEU A 14 9.33 14.97 6.92
C LEU A 14 9.74 16.41 6.64
N LEU A 15 10.14 16.71 5.41
CA LEU A 15 10.53 18.07 5.03
C LEU A 15 9.33 19.02 5.06
N VAL A 16 8.17 18.56 4.57
CA VAL A 16 6.94 19.38 4.58
C VAL A 16 6.53 19.70 6.01
N VAL A 17 6.49 18.70 6.90
CA VAL A 17 6.20 18.92 8.34
C VAL A 17 7.21 19.89 8.94
N ALA A 18 8.52 19.66 8.77
CA ALA A 18 9.54 20.51 9.37
C ALA A 18 9.44 21.97 8.93
N VAL A 19 9.20 22.23 7.63
CA VAL A 19 9.03 23.59 7.14
C VAL A 19 7.72 24.20 7.61
N ALA A 20 6.61 23.45 7.58
CA ALA A 20 5.32 23.92 8.09
C ALA A 20 5.37 24.28 9.59
N LEU A 21 6.09 23.50 10.40
CA LEU A 21 6.35 23.81 11.81
C LEU A 21 7.10 25.14 11.96
N LEU A 22 8.15 25.37 11.17
CA LEU A 22 8.89 26.64 11.20
C LEU A 22 8.01 27.82 10.76
N VAL A 23 7.18 27.62 9.73
CA VAL A 23 6.25 28.63 9.22
C VAL A 23 5.16 28.95 10.25
N SER A 24 4.70 27.97 11.05
CA SER A 24 3.66 28.18 12.07
C SER A 24 4.01 29.27 13.11
N PHE A 25 5.31 29.55 13.32
CA PHE A 25 5.78 30.59 14.24
C PHE A 25 5.86 32.00 13.63
N ILE A 26 5.56 32.17 12.34
CA ILE A 26 5.60 33.48 11.70
C ILE A 26 4.37 34.29 12.15
N PRO A 27 4.56 35.44 12.83
CA PRO A 27 3.46 36.25 13.32
C PRO A 27 2.63 36.82 12.15
N GLY A 28 1.30 36.72 12.24
CA GLY A 28 0.36 37.25 11.25
C GLY A 28 -0.19 36.23 10.24
N LEU A 29 0.20 34.96 10.33
CA LEU A 29 -0.49 33.89 9.60
C LEU A 29 -1.87 33.62 10.23
N PRO A 30 -2.94 33.47 9.43
CA PRO A 30 -4.25 33.10 9.95
C PRO A 30 -4.21 31.68 10.52
N GLU A 31 -4.94 31.47 11.62
CA GLU A 31 -5.14 30.14 12.19
C GLU A 31 -5.99 29.30 11.23
N ILE A 32 -5.45 28.14 10.82
CA ILE A 32 -6.11 27.24 9.88
C ILE A 32 -6.82 26.16 10.69
N GLU A 33 -8.09 26.41 11.01
CA GLU A 33 -8.99 25.39 11.54
C GLU A 33 -9.62 24.63 10.37
N ILE A 34 -9.32 23.33 10.28
CA ILE A 34 -9.98 22.44 9.30
C ILE A 34 -10.89 21.51 10.06
N ASP A 35 -12.13 21.42 9.56
CA ASP A 35 -13.11 20.47 10.06
C ASP A 35 -12.60 19.03 9.89
N SER A 36 -12.62 18.29 10.99
CA SER A 36 -12.30 16.87 11.01
C SER A 36 -13.10 16.05 9.99
N GLU A 37 -14.35 16.43 9.71
CA GLU A 37 -15.19 15.73 8.76
C GLU A 37 -14.60 15.81 7.35
N VAL A 38 -14.01 16.95 6.97
CA VAL A 38 -13.32 17.09 5.68
C VAL A 38 -12.11 16.16 5.60
N ILE A 39 -11.31 16.06 6.67
CA ILE A 39 -10.12 15.19 6.67
C ILE A 39 -10.54 13.72 6.55
N LEU A 40 -11.55 13.31 7.34
CA LEU A 40 -12.01 11.92 7.40
C LEU A 40 -12.80 11.49 6.16
N THR A 41 -13.55 12.39 5.52
CA THR A 41 -14.42 12.07 4.37
C THR A 41 -13.79 12.39 3.01
N VAL A 42 -12.91 13.40 2.92
CA VAL A 42 -12.34 13.85 1.64
C VAL A 42 -10.91 13.35 1.45
N ILE A 43 -10.09 13.37 2.50
CA ILE A 43 -8.65 13.09 2.37
C ILE A 43 -8.34 11.62 2.62
N LEU A 44 -8.91 11.06 3.70
CA LEU A 44 -8.58 9.72 4.13
C LEU A 44 -9.05 8.62 3.15
N PRO A 45 -10.27 8.66 2.57
CA PRO A 45 -10.73 7.60 1.66
C PRO A 45 -9.84 7.38 0.43
N PRO A 46 -9.44 8.41 -0.35
CA PRO A 46 -8.55 8.19 -1.48
C PRO A 46 -7.17 7.63 -1.08
N LEU A 47 -6.59 8.08 0.04
CA LEU A 47 -5.30 7.57 0.55
C LEU A 47 -5.39 6.09 0.98
N LEU A 48 -6.47 5.70 1.65
CA LEU A 48 -6.69 4.31 2.04
C LEU A 48 -6.94 3.42 0.83
N TYR A 49 -7.64 3.95 -0.16
CA TYR A 49 -7.94 3.23 -1.40
C TYR A 49 -6.69 3.00 -2.23
N SER A 50 -5.87 4.04 -2.46
CA SER A 50 -4.59 3.90 -3.17
C SER A 50 -3.65 2.94 -2.46
N ALA A 51 -3.53 3.04 -1.13
CA ALA A 51 -2.75 2.11 -0.31
C ALA A 51 -3.28 0.67 -0.44
N SER A 52 -4.59 0.47 -0.49
CA SER A 52 -5.22 -0.85 -0.65
C SER A 52 -5.01 -1.45 -2.04
N LEU A 53 -4.99 -0.62 -3.10
CA LEU A 53 -4.72 -1.07 -4.46
C LEU A 53 -3.29 -1.64 -4.61
N ASP A 54 -2.34 -1.17 -3.81
CA ASP A 54 -0.95 -1.60 -3.85
C ASP A 54 -0.65 -2.86 -3.02
N VAL A 55 -1.59 -3.30 -2.20
CA VAL A 55 -1.42 -4.52 -1.41
C VAL A 55 -1.68 -5.77 -2.26
N SER A 56 -0.69 -6.66 -2.33
CA SER A 56 -0.89 -8.00 -2.91
C SER A 56 -1.88 -8.80 -2.06
N PHE A 57 -2.97 -9.22 -2.68
CA PHE A 57 -4.03 -9.98 -2.00
C PHE A 57 -3.51 -11.32 -1.46
N GLN A 58 -2.59 -11.97 -2.19
CA GLN A 58 -2.00 -13.24 -1.76
C GLN A 58 -1.15 -13.04 -0.50
N ASN A 59 -0.24 -12.07 -0.52
CA ASN A 59 0.62 -11.77 0.62
C ASN A 59 -0.18 -11.29 1.84
N PHE A 60 -1.25 -10.51 1.60
CA PHE A 60 -2.21 -10.10 2.62
C PHE A 60 -2.89 -11.31 3.26
N ARG A 61 -3.44 -12.22 2.45
CA ARG A 61 -4.09 -13.45 2.90
C ARG A 61 -3.15 -14.36 3.69
N GLU A 62 -1.90 -14.50 3.23
CA GLU A 62 -0.88 -15.29 3.93
C GLU A 62 -0.47 -14.68 5.28
N SER A 63 -0.56 -13.36 5.41
CA SER A 63 -0.14 -12.60 6.59
C SER A 63 -1.32 -12.17 7.49
N LEU A 64 -2.55 -12.64 7.23
CA LEU A 64 -3.75 -12.22 7.97
C LEU A 64 -3.64 -12.39 9.48
N VAL A 65 -2.93 -13.42 9.96
CA VAL A 65 -2.76 -13.66 11.40
C VAL A 65 -1.93 -12.54 12.02
N GLN A 66 -0.83 -12.16 11.37
CA GLN A 66 0.05 -11.06 11.77
C GLN A 66 -0.70 -9.74 11.66
N ILE A 67 -1.35 -9.48 10.52
CA ILE A 67 -2.11 -8.25 10.26
C ILE A 67 -3.20 -8.08 11.30
N ARG A 68 -3.96 -9.12 11.66
CA ARG A 68 -4.95 -9.02 12.74
C ARG A 68 -4.31 -8.75 14.11
N ARG A 69 -3.16 -9.37 14.38
CA ARG A 69 -2.43 -9.19 15.65
C ARG A 69 -1.92 -7.76 15.82
N LEU A 70 -1.35 -7.18 14.78
CA LEU A 70 -0.80 -5.82 14.77
C LEU A 70 -1.88 -4.76 14.50
N GLY A 71 -2.83 -5.04 13.63
CA GLY A 71 -3.88 -4.10 13.22
C GLY A 71 -5.03 -3.97 14.22
N ILE A 72 -5.35 -4.99 15.02
CA ILE A 72 -6.46 -4.93 15.99
C ILE A 72 -5.94 -5.01 17.43
N PHE A 73 -5.22 -6.07 17.76
CA PHE A 73 -4.84 -6.32 19.16
C PHE A 73 -3.81 -5.31 19.68
N LEU A 74 -2.80 -4.96 18.88
CA LEU A 74 -1.84 -3.92 19.28
C LEU A 74 -2.52 -2.55 19.43
N VAL A 75 -3.50 -2.22 18.58
CA VAL A 75 -4.27 -0.96 18.70
C VAL A 75 -5.01 -0.91 20.03
N ILE A 76 -5.75 -1.98 20.38
CA ILE A 76 -6.45 -2.07 21.67
C ILE A 76 -5.48 -1.98 22.84
N VAL A 77 -4.36 -2.73 22.80
CA VAL A 77 -3.36 -2.69 23.88
C VAL A 77 -2.74 -1.31 24.01
N THR A 78 -2.41 -0.66 22.88
CA THR A 78 -1.84 0.69 22.90
C THR A 78 -2.84 1.69 23.45
N ALA A 79 -4.11 1.59 23.06
CA ALA A 79 -5.17 2.46 23.57
C ALA A 79 -5.37 2.32 25.09
N LEU A 80 -5.36 1.09 25.60
CA LEU A 80 -5.50 0.83 27.04
C LEU A 80 -4.27 1.27 27.83
N VAL A 81 -3.05 0.98 27.34
CA VAL A 81 -1.81 1.36 28.04
C VAL A 81 -1.63 2.86 28.05
N VAL A 82 -1.78 3.52 26.89
CA VAL A 82 -1.68 4.98 26.81
C VAL A 82 -2.80 5.64 27.60
N GLY A 83 -4.03 5.15 27.48
CA GLY A 83 -5.15 5.69 28.23
C GLY A 83 -4.99 5.53 29.74
N TRP A 84 -4.46 4.40 30.20
CA TRP A 84 -4.14 4.23 31.63
C TRP A 84 -3.09 5.23 32.11
N ILE A 85 -2.01 5.42 31.33
CA ILE A 85 -0.95 6.38 31.67
C ILE A 85 -1.50 7.81 31.68
N ALA A 86 -2.29 8.18 30.67
CA ALA A 86 -2.88 9.50 30.58
C ALA A 86 -3.90 9.75 31.72
N TYR A 87 -4.70 8.76 32.09
CA TYR A 87 -5.63 8.83 33.24
C TYR A 87 -4.91 9.09 34.57
N VAL A 88 -3.74 8.49 34.77
CA VAL A 88 -2.95 8.67 36.01
C VAL A 88 -2.24 10.02 36.03
N LEU A 89 -1.80 10.53 34.86
CA LEU A 89 -0.98 11.72 34.77
C LEU A 89 -1.76 13.03 34.61
N ILE A 90 -3.01 12.97 34.13
CA ILE A 90 -3.84 14.15 33.88
C ILE A 90 -4.95 14.20 34.92
N PRO A 91 -4.85 15.09 35.93
CA PRO A 91 -5.95 15.38 36.83
C PRO A 91 -7.17 15.82 36.01
N ASP A 92 -8.37 15.40 36.40
CA ASP A 92 -9.65 15.73 35.75
C ASP A 92 -10.02 14.92 34.49
N MET A 93 -9.15 14.02 34.00
CA MET A 93 -9.51 13.18 32.86
C MET A 93 -10.26 11.91 33.29
N SER A 94 -11.45 11.69 32.71
CA SER A 94 -12.19 10.45 32.93
C SER A 94 -11.52 9.24 32.24
N LEU A 95 -11.72 8.03 32.77
CA LEU A 95 -11.14 6.82 32.17
C LEU A 95 -11.55 6.62 30.70
N PRO A 96 -12.83 6.81 30.28
CA PRO A 96 -13.21 6.72 28.87
C PRO A 96 -12.52 7.76 27.99
N ALA A 97 -12.38 8.99 28.48
CA ALA A 97 -11.67 10.07 27.79
C ALA A 97 -10.17 9.75 27.65
N ALA A 98 -9.57 9.11 28.66
CA ALA A 98 -8.18 8.68 28.59
C ALA A 98 -7.96 7.58 27.55
N ILE A 99 -8.84 6.56 27.53
CA ILE A 99 -8.77 5.49 26.52
C ILE A 99 -9.05 6.05 25.12
N LEU A 100 -9.90 7.06 24.99
CA LEU A 100 -10.11 7.80 23.74
C LEU A 100 -8.80 8.39 23.21
N VAL A 101 -8.02 9.11 24.04
CA VAL A 101 -6.67 9.60 23.66
C VAL A 101 -5.77 8.46 23.21
N GLY A 102 -5.78 7.35 23.96
CA GLY A 102 -5.03 6.17 23.60
C GLY A 102 -5.43 5.60 22.24
N ALA A 103 -6.74 5.57 21.93
CA ALA A 103 -7.26 5.10 20.65
C ALA A 103 -6.84 6.03 19.50
N VAL A 104 -6.85 7.35 19.74
CA VAL A 104 -6.39 8.37 18.79
C VAL A 104 -4.93 8.16 18.39
N VAL A 105 -4.03 7.91 19.36
CA VAL A 105 -2.58 7.77 19.08
C VAL A 105 -2.10 6.34 18.78
N ALA A 106 -3.00 5.37 18.86
CA ALA A 106 -2.70 3.97 18.63
C ALA A 106 -2.27 3.61 17.18
N PRO A 107 -2.93 4.11 16.10
CA PRO A 107 -2.68 3.63 14.75
C PRO A 107 -1.37 4.20 14.18
N PRO A 108 -0.43 3.35 13.76
CA PRO A 108 0.73 3.77 12.98
C PRO A 108 0.39 3.96 11.50
N ASP A 109 0.95 5.01 10.90
CA ASP A 109 0.99 5.31 9.47
C ASP A 109 2.04 4.44 8.76
N ALA A 110 1.57 3.47 7.98
CA ALA A 110 2.46 2.66 7.15
C ALA A 110 2.88 3.33 5.85
N VAL A 111 2.23 4.40 5.38
CA VAL A 111 2.55 4.98 4.07
C VAL A 111 3.94 5.59 4.11
N SER A 112 4.21 6.39 5.15
CA SER A 112 5.53 6.92 5.45
C SER A 112 6.58 5.80 5.58
N ALA A 113 6.24 4.72 6.30
CA ALA A 113 7.17 3.61 6.55
C ALA A 113 7.45 2.76 5.31
N ALA A 114 6.42 2.51 4.50
CA ALA A 114 6.49 1.77 3.26
C ALA A 114 7.32 2.54 2.23
N SER A 115 7.17 3.87 2.14
CA SER A 115 7.97 4.68 1.21
C SER A 115 9.47 4.60 1.50
N ILE A 116 9.86 4.67 2.78
CA ILE A 116 11.26 4.53 3.23
C ILE A 116 11.73 3.09 3.03
N GLY A 117 10.90 2.12 3.43
CA GLY A 117 11.22 0.69 3.32
C GLY A 117 11.44 0.23 1.89
N ARG A 118 10.59 0.66 0.96
CA ARG A 118 10.67 0.34 -0.47
C ARG A 118 11.94 0.93 -1.09
N LYS A 119 12.27 2.19 -0.79
CA LYS A 119 13.50 2.84 -1.26
C LYS A 119 14.78 2.14 -0.77
N LEU A 120 14.74 1.53 0.41
CA LEU A 120 15.90 0.86 1.02
C LEU A 120 15.94 -0.64 0.78
N GLY A 121 14.99 -1.21 0.03
CA GLY A 121 14.99 -2.62 -0.34
C GLY A 121 14.55 -3.56 0.79
N LEU A 122 13.58 -3.17 1.62
CA LEU A 122 13.00 -4.07 2.61
C LEU A 122 12.35 -5.30 1.94
N PRO A 123 12.46 -6.50 2.53
CA PRO A 123 11.83 -7.71 1.99
C PRO A 123 10.32 -7.53 1.76
N ARG A 124 9.80 -8.05 0.63
CA ARG A 124 8.37 -7.93 0.26
C ARG A 124 7.40 -8.38 1.36
N LYS A 125 7.76 -9.42 2.09
CA LYS A 125 6.93 -9.93 3.20
C LYS A 125 6.83 -8.90 4.34
N MET A 126 7.90 -8.16 4.62
CA MET A 126 7.85 -7.07 5.59
C MET A 126 7.01 -5.92 5.05
N MET A 127 7.19 -5.57 3.77
CA MET A 127 6.38 -4.55 3.10
C MET A 127 4.88 -4.88 3.15
N ALA A 128 4.50 -6.15 2.93
CA ALA A 128 3.12 -6.61 3.00
C ALA A 128 2.55 -6.55 4.43
N VAL A 129 3.33 -6.91 5.45
CA VAL A 129 2.89 -6.78 6.85
C VAL A 129 2.75 -5.31 7.25
N ILE A 130 3.72 -4.46 6.91
CA ILE A 130 3.69 -3.02 7.22
C ILE A 130 2.45 -2.38 6.58
N SER A 131 2.24 -2.60 5.28
CA SER A 131 1.10 -2.02 4.56
C SER A 131 -0.23 -2.57 5.06
N GLY A 132 -0.34 -3.89 5.27
CA GLY A 132 -1.56 -4.53 5.73
C GLY A 132 -1.93 -4.19 7.17
N GLU A 133 -0.95 -3.99 8.06
CA GLU A 133 -1.17 -3.52 9.44
C GLU A 133 -1.88 -2.16 9.46
N SER A 134 -1.44 -1.22 8.62
CA SER A 134 -2.00 0.15 8.57
C SER A 134 -3.42 0.21 8.05
N LEU A 135 -3.75 -0.59 7.04
CA LEU A 135 -5.12 -0.60 6.53
C LEU A 135 -6.14 -1.06 7.59
N ILE A 136 -5.74 -1.97 8.49
CA ILE A 136 -6.63 -2.50 9.54
C ILE A 136 -6.56 -1.67 10.82
N ASN A 137 -5.41 -1.07 11.14
CA ASN A 137 -5.24 -0.31 12.37
C ASN A 137 -6.04 1.00 12.37
N ASP A 138 -6.13 1.69 11.23
CA ASP A 138 -6.85 2.96 11.09
C ASP A 138 -8.34 2.71 11.32
N ALA A 139 -8.84 1.60 10.78
CA ALA A 139 -10.21 1.15 10.97
C ALA A 139 -10.49 0.82 12.44
N ALA A 140 -9.60 0.03 13.07
CA ALA A 140 -9.76 -0.37 14.47
C ALA A 140 -9.70 0.85 15.40
N SER A 141 -8.76 1.76 15.19
CA SER A 141 -8.60 3.00 15.95
C SER A 141 -9.82 3.90 15.80
N LEU A 142 -10.24 4.25 14.58
CA LEU A 142 -11.40 5.13 14.38
C LEU A 142 -12.70 4.53 14.92
N THR A 143 -12.84 3.20 14.87
CA THR A 143 -13.99 2.53 15.50
C THR A 143 -13.93 2.62 17.02
N LEU A 144 -12.74 2.45 17.63
CA LEU A 144 -12.55 2.66 19.07
C LEU A 144 -12.84 4.11 19.46
N VAL A 145 -12.35 5.08 18.69
CA VAL A 145 -12.60 6.52 18.90
C VAL A 145 -14.10 6.79 18.95
N LYS A 146 -14.89 6.29 17.99
CA LYS A 146 -16.36 6.46 18.00
C LYS A 146 -17.02 5.83 19.23
N VAL A 147 -16.63 4.60 19.59
CA VAL A 147 -17.19 3.90 20.76
C VAL A 147 -16.90 4.66 22.05
N PHE A 148 -15.65 5.09 22.25
CA PHE A 148 -15.27 5.81 23.46
C PHE A 148 -15.79 7.24 23.49
N LEU A 149 -15.91 7.90 22.34
CA LEU A 149 -16.55 9.21 22.23
C LEU A 149 -18.03 9.13 22.64
N ALA A 150 -18.76 8.10 22.20
CA ALA A 150 -20.14 7.86 22.63
C ALA A 150 -20.24 7.65 24.16
N ILE A 151 -19.29 6.89 24.75
CA ILE A 151 -19.24 6.67 26.21
C ILE A 151 -18.96 7.99 26.95
N VAL A 152 -18.01 8.80 26.46
CA VAL A 152 -17.73 10.14 27.00
C VAL A 152 -18.96 11.03 26.91
N GLY A 153 -19.74 10.90 25.83
CA GLY A 153 -21.04 11.58 25.64
C GLY A 153 -22.16 11.15 26.59
N GLY A 154 -21.94 10.13 27.43
CA GLY A 154 -22.90 9.63 28.40
C GLY A 154 -23.62 8.35 27.99
N ALA A 155 -23.24 7.71 26.87
CA ALA A 155 -23.82 6.43 26.48
C ALA A 155 -23.43 5.34 27.48
N ALA A 156 -24.43 4.71 28.11
CA ALA A 156 -24.23 3.56 28.99
C ALA A 156 -24.06 2.28 28.17
N LEU A 157 -22.91 2.15 27.50
CA LEU A 157 -22.57 0.94 26.75
C LEU A 157 -21.95 -0.10 27.70
N THR A 158 -22.58 -1.27 27.79
CA THR A 158 -21.94 -2.46 28.38
C THR A 158 -20.79 -2.93 27.48
N GLY A 159 -19.76 -3.57 28.05
CA GLY A 159 -18.63 -4.10 27.27
C GLY A 159 -19.06 -5.05 26.14
N TRP A 160 -20.17 -5.77 26.32
CA TRP A 160 -20.75 -6.64 25.29
C TRP A 160 -21.41 -5.86 24.15
N GLN A 161 -22.11 -4.76 24.46
CA GLN A 161 -22.68 -3.87 23.45
C GLN A 161 -21.57 -3.16 22.67
N GLY A 162 -20.51 -2.69 23.34
CA GLY A 162 -19.34 -2.10 22.66
C GLY A 162 -18.68 -3.07 21.69
N LEU A 163 -18.51 -4.34 22.09
CA LEU A 163 -17.98 -5.39 21.20
C LEU A 163 -18.94 -5.71 20.05
N GLY A 164 -20.26 -5.67 20.29
CA GLY A 164 -21.30 -5.82 19.27
C GLY A 164 -21.27 -4.71 18.23
N ILE A 165 -21.17 -3.44 18.65
CA ILE A 165 -21.03 -2.28 17.78
C ILE A 165 -19.76 -2.39 16.94
N PHE A 166 -18.63 -2.77 17.58
CA PHE A 166 -17.37 -2.98 16.87
C PHE A 166 -17.47 -4.09 15.81
N GLY A 167 -18.11 -5.22 16.16
CA GLY A 167 -18.35 -6.33 15.23
C GLY A 167 -19.27 -5.96 14.07
N LEU A 168 -20.34 -5.19 14.36
CA LEU A 168 -21.25 -4.65 13.35
C LEU A 168 -20.53 -3.68 12.42
N ALA A 169 -19.72 -2.78 12.96
CA ALA A 169 -18.93 -1.83 12.19
C ALA A 169 -18.01 -2.53 11.18
N ILE A 170 -17.35 -3.62 11.61
CA ILE A 170 -16.53 -4.46 10.75
C ILE A 170 -17.38 -5.17 9.69
N GLY A 171 -18.47 -5.83 10.10
CA GLY A 171 -19.31 -6.62 9.21
C GLY A 171 -19.94 -5.78 8.11
N VAL A 172 -20.54 -4.65 8.47
CA VAL A 172 -21.15 -3.69 7.53
C VAL A 172 -20.09 -3.05 6.66
N GLY A 173 -18.98 -2.56 7.23
CA GLY A 173 -17.90 -1.94 6.46
C GLY A 173 -17.35 -2.88 5.38
N VAL A 174 -16.95 -4.10 5.77
CA VAL A 174 -16.44 -5.09 4.81
C VAL A 174 -17.52 -5.50 3.80
N GLY A 175 -18.77 -5.69 4.24
CA GLY A 175 -19.88 -6.05 3.36
C GLY A 175 -20.16 -5.00 2.28
N VAL A 176 -20.31 -3.74 2.68
CA VAL A 176 -20.53 -2.60 1.77
C VAL A 176 -19.35 -2.44 0.82
N GLY A 177 -18.12 -2.50 1.33
CA GLY A 177 -16.91 -2.39 0.52
C GLY A 177 -16.80 -3.48 -0.54
N LEU A 178 -17.11 -4.73 -0.20
CA LEU A 178 -17.12 -5.83 -1.17
C LEU A 178 -18.22 -5.67 -2.22
N VAL A 179 -19.44 -5.28 -1.82
CA VAL A 179 -20.55 -5.06 -2.77
C VAL A 179 -20.19 -3.95 -3.77
N LEU A 180 -19.71 -2.81 -3.28
CA LEU A 180 -19.33 -1.69 -4.13
C LEU A 180 -18.07 -1.98 -4.96
N GLY A 181 -17.10 -2.72 -4.41
CA GLY A 181 -15.92 -3.17 -5.15
C GLY A 181 -16.26 -4.13 -6.30
N VAL A 182 -17.17 -5.07 -6.07
CA VAL A 182 -17.70 -5.98 -7.11
C VAL A 182 -18.44 -5.19 -8.18
N LEU A 183 -19.30 -4.25 -7.78
CA LEU A 183 -20.05 -3.41 -8.70
C LEU A 183 -19.12 -2.53 -9.55
N ALA A 184 -18.16 -1.85 -8.92
CA ALA A 184 -17.20 -1.02 -9.62
C ALA A 184 -16.32 -1.83 -10.59
N HIS A 185 -15.88 -3.02 -10.17
CA HIS A 185 -15.15 -3.92 -11.07
C HIS A 185 -16.03 -4.36 -12.25
N TYR A 186 -17.28 -4.73 -12.00
CA TYR A 186 -18.25 -5.09 -13.04
C TYR A 186 -18.46 -3.94 -14.04
N LEU A 187 -18.61 -2.71 -13.57
CA LEU A 187 -18.74 -1.53 -14.43
C LEU A 187 -17.47 -1.31 -15.25
N ARG A 188 -16.28 -1.39 -14.63
CA ARG A 188 -14.99 -1.21 -15.31
C ARG A 188 -14.73 -2.22 -16.43
N ILE A 189 -15.21 -3.46 -16.31
CA ILE A 189 -15.01 -4.47 -17.39
C ILE A 189 -16.03 -4.31 -18.54
N HIS A 190 -17.15 -3.64 -18.34
CA HIS A 190 -18.19 -3.43 -19.36
C HIS A 190 -18.06 -2.07 -20.06
N VAL A 191 -17.55 -1.05 -19.35
CA VAL A 191 -17.29 0.28 -19.89
C VAL A 191 -15.97 0.24 -20.68
N LYS A 192 -16.01 0.61 -21.97
CA LYS A 192 -14.83 0.63 -22.85
C LYS A 192 -14.15 2.00 -22.95
N ASP A 193 -14.55 2.94 -22.10
CA ASP A 193 -13.99 4.29 -22.04
C ASP A 193 -13.05 4.43 -20.84
N PRO A 194 -11.73 4.61 -21.07
CA PRO A 194 -10.74 4.73 -20.00
C PRO A 194 -11.00 5.90 -19.04
N VAL A 195 -11.56 7.01 -19.54
CA VAL A 195 -11.85 8.19 -18.71
C VAL A 195 -12.95 7.86 -17.71
N VAL A 196 -14.01 7.19 -18.17
CA VAL A 196 -15.11 6.77 -17.29
C VAL A 196 -14.62 5.74 -16.27
N GLU A 197 -13.75 4.81 -16.65
CA GLU A 197 -13.14 3.86 -15.72
C GLU A 197 -12.35 4.56 -14.59
N ILE A 198 -11.57 5.59 -14.93
CA ILE A 198 -10.82 6.41 -13.96
C ILE A 198 -11.80 7.12 -13.02
N VAL A 199 -12.85 7.73 -13.56
CA VAL A 199 -13.88 8.42 -12.77
C VAL A 199 -14.55 7.46 -11.78
N ILE A 200 -14.89 6.23 -12.21
CA ILE A 200 -15.40 5.19 -11.31
C ILE A 200 -14.41 4.92 -10.18
N GLY A 201 -13.11 4.84 -10.49
CA GLY A 201 -12.05 4.68 -9.50
C GLY A 201 -11.94 5.81 -8.50
N LEU A 202 -12.08 7.04 -8.96
CA LEU A 202 -12.01 8.23 -8.10
C LEU A 202 -13.25 8.35 -7.20
N ILE A 203 -14.44 7.97 -7.68
CA ILE A 203 -15.70 8.05 -6.91
C ILE A 203 -15.80 6.93 -5.87
N LEU A 204 -15.33 5.71 -6.20
CA LEU A 204 -15.47 4.53 -5.36
C LEU A 204 -15.05 4.70 -3.89
N PRO A 205 -13.89 5.28 -3.54
CA PRO A 205 -13.51 5.48 -2.14
C PRO A 205 -14.51 6.33 -1.36
N PHE A 206 -14.99 7.43 -1.93
CA PHE A 206 -15.96 8.31 -1.29
C PHE A 206 -17.30 7.59 -1.09
N LEU A 207 -17.77 6.91 -2.13
CA LEU A 207 -19.04 6.18 -2.08
C LEU A 207 -18.98 5.05 -1.04
N ALA A 208 -17.88 4.30 -1.00
CA ALA A 208 -17.69 3.22 -0.04
C ALA A 208 -17.63 3.74 1.40
N TYR A 209 -16.90 4.83 1.64
CA TYR A 209 -16.80 5.44 2.95
C TYR A 209 -18.17 5.93 3.45
N ILE A 210 -18.82 6.81 2.68
CA ILE A 210 -20.08 7.46 3.08
C ILE A 210 -21.19 6.43 3.26
N THR A 211 -21.32 5.46 2.35
CA THR A 211 -22.38 4.43 2.42
C THR A 211 -22.21 3.58 3.66
N ALA A 212 -20.98 3.18 3.99
CA ALA A 212 -20.75 2.36 5.18
C ALA A 212 -21.01 3.17 6.46
N GLU A 213 -20.57 4.43 6.53
CA GLU A 213 -20.84 5.31 7.67
C GLU A 213 -22.34 5.51 7.92
N GLN A 214 -23.14 5.75 6.87
CA GLN A 214 -24.59 5.87 6.96
C GLN A 214 -25.27 4.59 7.49
N LEU A 215 -24.68 3.43 7.23
CA LEU A 215 -25.14 2.12 7.71
C LEU A 215 -24.54 1.72 9.06
N GLN A 216 -23.92 2.67 9.79
CA GLN A 216 -23.23 2.42 11.07
C GLN A 216 -22.04 1.43 10.95
N GLY A 217 -21.53 1.28 9.73
CA GLY A 217 -20.32 0.54 9.39
C GLY A 217 -19.04 1.37 9.56
N SER A 218 -17.89 0.71 9.45
CA SER A 218 -16.60 1.40 9.33
C SER A 218 -16.36 1.83 7.88
N GLY A 219 -16.40 3.14 7.60
CA GLY A 219 -16.09 3.70 6.28
C GLY A 219 -14.70 3.31 5.80
N VAL A 220 -13.70 3.33 6.69
CA VAL A 220 -12.33 2.88 6.42
C VAL A 220 -12.29 1.44 5.93
N LEU A 221 -12.96 0.50 6.61
CA LEU A 221 -12.97 -0.90 6.17
C LEU A 221 -13.69 -1.12 4.85
N ALA A 222 -14.72 -0.31 4.57
CA ALA A 222 -15.40 -0.36 3.29
C ALA A 222 -14.48 0.06 2.14
N VAL A 223 -13.75 1.16 2.31
CA VAL A 223 -12.75 1.61 1.33
C VAL A 223 -11.65 0.56 1.14
N VAL A 224 -11.12 0.01 2.24
CA VAL A 224 -10.07 -1.02 2.19
C VAL A 224 -10.56 -2.29 1.50
N ALA A 225 -11.76 -2.77 1.83
CA ALA A 225 -12.33 -3.96 1.21
C ALA A 225 -12.61 -3.75 -0.28
N ALA A 226 -13.13 -2.57 -0.66
CA ALA A 226 -13.34 -2.21 -2.07
C ALA A 226 -12.01 -2.13 -2.82
N GLY A 227 -11.00 -1.45 -2.27
CA GLY A 227 -9.66 -1.30 -2.85
C GLY A 227 -8.94 -2.63 -3.00
N LEU A 228 -8.95 -3.51 -1.99
CA LEU A 228 -8.36 -4.85 -2.09
C LEU A 228 -9.05 -5.71 -3.16
N TYR A 229 -10.39 -5.62 -3.28
CA TYR A 229 -11.13 -6.37 -4.29
C TYR A 229 -10.85 -5.87 -5.72
N VAL A 230 -10.87 -4.55 -5.92
CA VAL A 230 -10.56 -3.93 -7.21
C VAL A 230 -9.09 -4.17 -7.59
N GLY A 231 -8.16 -4.01 -6.65
CA GLY A 231 -6.73 -4.27 -6.85
C GLY A 231 -6.45 -5.71 -7.29
N TYR A 232 -7.08 -6.69 -6.64
CA TYR A 232 -6.95 -8.10 -7.04
C TYR A 232 -7.48 -8.40 -8.45
N ASN A 233 -8.50 -7.67 -8.91
CA ASN A 233 -9.10 -7.86 -10.23
C ASN A 233 -8.65 -6.84 -11.29
N SER A 234 -7.83 -5.85 -10.93
CA SER A 234 -7.26 -4.83 -11.84
C SER A 234 -6.55 -5.42 -13.08
N PRO A 235 -5.85 -6.57 -13.00
CA PRO A 235 -5.28 -7.22 -14.18
C PRO A 235 -6.29 -7.62 -15.27
N LYS A 236 -7.58 -7.72 -14.95
CA LYS A 236 -8.65 -8.05 -15.89
C LYS A 236 -9.26 -6.82 -16.58
N ALA A 237 -8.96 -5.60 -16.11
CA ALA A 237 -9.44 -4.35 -16.72
C ALA A 237 -8.72 -4.07 -18.07
N GLY A 238 -9.10 -3.00 -18.77
CA GLY A 238 -8.43 -2.59 -20.01
C GLY A 238 -6.99 -2.09 -19.77
N TYR A 239 -6.12 -2.24 -20.78
CA TYR A 239 -4.71 -1.80 -20.68
C TYR A 239 -4.59 -0.27 -20.56
N ALA A 240 -5.43 0.49 -21.28
CA ALA A 240 -5.40 1.95 -21.30
C ALA A 240 -5.74 2.54 -19.92
N SER A 241 -6.72 1.94 -19.25
CA SER A 241 -7.12 2.26 -17.88
C SER A 241 -5.97 2.03 -16.90
N ARG A 242 -5.28 0.88 -16.99
CA ARG A 242 -4.11 0.58 -16.13
C ARG A 242 -2.96 1.56 -16.31
N LEU A 243 -2.69 1.99 -17.54
CA LEU A 243 -1.58 2.89 -17.83
C LEU A 243 -1.83 4.32 -17.31
N GLN A 244 -3.10 4.75 -17.25
CA GLN A 244 -3.50 6.08 -16.80
C GLN A 244 -3.79 6.14 -15.30
N GLU A 245 -4.31 5.07 -14.69
CA GLU A 245 -4.73 5.05 -13.28
C GLU A 245 -3.53 5.20 -12.32
N ARG A 246 -2.38 4.59 -12.63
CA ARG A 246 -1.19 4.64 -11.74
C ARG A 246 -0.61 6.04 -11.55
N PRO A 247 -0.30 6.83 -12.60
CA PRO A 247 0.19 8.19 -12.41
C PRO A 247 -0.79 9.10 -11.67
N ILE A 248 -2.10 8.92 -11.88
CA ILE A 248 -3.14 9.72 -11.22
C ILE A 248 -3.12 9.47 -9.71
N TRP A 249 -3.13 8.21 -9.28
CA TRP A 249 -3.04 7.89 -7.85
C TRP A 249 -1.73 8.36 -7.23
N ALA A 250 -0.59 8.17 -7.92
CA ALA A 250 0.70 8.65 -7.42
C ALA A 250 0.74 10.18 -7.24
N ALA A 251 0.11 10.94 -8.15
CA ALA A 251 -0.03 12.39 -8.03
C ALA A 251 -0.98 12.78 -6.89
N ALA A 252 -2.10 12.06 -6.75
CA ALA A 252 -3.06 12.25 -5.67
C ALA A 252 -2.41 11.99 -4.30
N ASP A 253 -1.71 10.87 -4.12
CA ASP A 253 -1.01 10.52 -2.88
C ASP A 253 -0.03 11.62 -2.46
N VAL A 254 0.84 12.05 -3.37
CA VAL A 254 1.82 13.12 -3.09
C VAL A 254 1.12 14.44 -2.70
N THR A 255 0.00 14.76 -3.33
CA THR A 255 -0.74 16.00 -3.08
C THR A 255 -1.48 15.94 -1.75
N LEU A 256 -2.23 14.87 -1.50
CA LEU A 256 -3.02 14.66 -0.30
C LEU A 256 -2.12 14.47 0.93
N GLU A 257 -1.07 13.65 0.84
CA GLU A 257 -0.08 13.52 1.90
C GLU A 257 0.60 14.86 2.18
N GLY A 258 1.10 15.53 1.13
CA GLY A 258 1.78 16.81 1.28
C GLY A 258 0.88 17.87 1.92
N PHE A 259 -0.40 17.90 1.53
CA PHE A 259 -1.40 18.77 2.14
C PHE A 259 -1.59 18.44 3.62
N VAL A 260 -1.81 17.18 3.98
CA VAL A 260 -2.00 16.84 5.39
C VAL A 260 -0.76 17.12 6.21
N PHE A 261 0.42 16.70 5.76
CA PHE A 261 1.66 16.97 6.49
C PHE A 261 1.92 18.46 6.68
N ALA A 262 1.50 19.30 5.74
CA ALA A 262 1.55 20.75 5.90
C ALA A 262 0.57 21.23 6.99
N LEU A 263 -0.67 20.73 6.99
CA LEU A 263 -1.66 21.04 8.03
C LEU A 263 -1.16 20.65 9.42
N ILE A 264 -0.60 19.45 9.55
CA ILE A 264 -0.01 18.96 10.80
C ILE A 264 1.05 19.95 11.29
N GLY A 265 1.97 20.37 10.43
CA GLY A 265 3.01 21.30 10.85
C GLY A 265 2.48 22.70 11.20
N LEU A 266 1.45 23.18 10.51
CA LEU A 266 0.86 24.50 10.76
C LEU A 266 0.03 24.56 12.05
N GLN A 267 -0.51 23.44 12.53
CA GLN A 267 -1.33 23.39 13.75
C GLN A 267 -0.55 23.59 15.06
N LEU A 268 0.80 23.61 15.03
CA LEU A 268 1.61 23.74 16.25
C LEU A 268 1.28 25.00 17.05
N SER A 269 1.18 26.15 16.39
CA SER A 269 0.91 27.43 17.07
C SER A 269 -0.47 27.41 17.74
N THR A 270 -1.50 26.90 17.05
CA THR A 270 -2.85 26.72 17.61
C THR A 270 -2.82 25.82 18.84
N VAL A 271 -2.15 24.66 18.77
CA VAL A 271 -2.03 23.74 19.92
C VAL A 271 -1.38 24.42 21.13
N VAL A 272 -0.32 25.20 20.91
CA VAL A 272 0.39 25.90 21.98
C VAL A 272 -0.45 27.01 22.58
N ASN A 273 -1.17 27.77 21.73
CA ASN A 273 -2.07 28.84 22.17
C ASN A 273 -3.23 28.26 23.00
N ASP A 274 -3.89 27.20 22.52
CA ASP A 274 -5.01 26.53 23.20
C ASP A 274 -4.65 26.08 24.62
N VAL A 275 -3.46 25.49 24.80
CA VAL A 275 -2.98 25.02 26.12
C VAL A 275 -2.57 26.19 27.02
N THR A 276 -2.08 27.28 26.44
CA THR A 276 -1.72 28.48 27.19
C THR A 276 -2.97 29.21 27.69
N GLU A 277 -4.01 29.28 26.85
CA GLU A 277 -5.29 29.90 27.18
C GLU A 277 -6.12 29.09 28.17
N SER A 278 -5.99 27.76 28.19
CA SER A 278 -6.70 26.90 29.14
C SER A 278 -6.22 27.04 30.60
N GLY A 279 -5.14 27.80 30.85
CA GLY A 279 -4.62 28.09 32.18
C GLY A 279 -3.92 26.91 32.85
N ARG A 280 -3.69 25.81 32.12
CA ARG A 280 -2.90 24.67 32.62
C ARG A 280 -1.40 24.96 32.54
N ASP A 281 -0.63 24.34 33.43
CA ASP A 281 0.82 24.40 33.36
C ASP A 281 1.32 23.73 32.06
N LEU A 282 1.79 24.57 31.14
CA LEU A 282 2.29 24.14 29.83
C LEU A 282 3.46 23.17 29.99
N GLY A 283 4.29 23.35 31.03
CA GLY A 283 5.40 22.45 31.33
C GLY A 283 4.94 21.04 31.68
N GLN A 284 3.93 20.92 32.53
CA GLN A 284 3.33 19.61 32.87
C GLN A 284 2.65 18.96 31.67
N SER A 285 1.85 19.71 30.91
CA SER A 285 1.11 19.18 29.75
C SER A 285 2.06 18.65 28.67
N VAL A 286 3.13 19.40 28.39
CA VAL A 286 4.20 18.98 27.48
C VAL A 286 4.94 17.76 28.04
N GLY A 287 5.25 17.74 29.35
CA GLY A 287 5.87 16.60 30.02
C GLY A 287 5.05 15.32 29.87
N VAL A 288 3.74 15.39 30.10
CA VAL A 288 2.82 14.26 29.90
C VAL A 288 2.83 13.80 28.44
N ALA A 289 2.78 14.72 27.48
CA ALA A 289 2.82 14.39 26.06
C ALA A 289 4.12 13.66 25.66
N PHE A 290 5.28 14.04 26.21
CA PHE A 290 6.55 13.34 26.00
C PHE A 290 6.58 11.96 26.68
N VAL A 291 5.99 11.81 27.86
CA VAL A 291 5.84 10.50 28.51
C VAL A 291 4.97 9.58 27.64
N VAL A 292 3.84 10.07 27.15
CA VAL A 292 2.97 9.33 26.23
C VAL A 292 3.72 8.95 24.96
N LEU A 293 4.47 9.86 24.34
CA LEU A 293 5.34 9.57 23.20
C LEU A 293 6.31 8.40 23.50
N GLY A 294 6.98 8.44 24.65
CA GLY A 294 7.87 7.36 25.09
C GLY A 294 7.14 6.01 25.23
N VAL A 295 5.99 6.00 25.89
CA VAL A 295 5.14 4.81 26.05
C VAL A 295 4.72 4.25 24.69
N VAL A 296 4.25 5.12 23.80
CA VAL A 296 3.81 4.79 22.43
C VAL A 296 4.94 4.18 21.59
N ILE A 297 6.18 4.65 21.76
CA ILE A 297 7.38 4.10 21.12
C ILE A 297 7.74 2.73 21.71
N VAL A 298 7.59 2.52 23.02
CA VAL A 298 8.03 1.32 23.74
C VAL A 298 7.01 0.17 23.68
N VAL A 299 5.70 0.48 23.68
CA VAL A 299 4.64 -0.54 23.66
C VAL A 299 4.72 -1.41 22.41
N ARG A 300 5.01 -0.82 21.25
CA ARG A 300 5.09 -1.52 19.97
C ARG A 300 6.17 -2.62 19.94
N PRO A 301 7.47 -2.35 20.22
CA PRO A 301 8.50 -3.39 20.27
C PRO A 301 8.19 -4.43 21.34
N ILE A 302 7.79 -4.04 22.55
CA ILE A 302 7.43 -4.99 23.61
C ILE A 302 6.35 -5.94 23.11
N PHE A 303 5.26 -5.41 22.56
CA PHE A 303 4.16 -6.23 22.05
C PHE A 303 4.61 -7.16 20.93
N ILE A 304 5.37 -6.66 19.95
CA ILE A 304 5.85 -7.46 18.80
C ILE A 304 6.74 -8.61 19.26
N PHE A 305 7.72 -8.34 20.13
CA PHE A 305 8.63 -9.35 20.65
C PHE A 305 7.90 -10.36 21.56
N VAL A 306 7.11 -9.89 22.52
CA VAL A 306 6.33 -10.74 23.43
C VAL A 306 5.42 -11.66 22.62
N THR A 307 4.60 -11.11 21.74
CA THR A 307 3.65 -11.91 20.96
C THR A 307 4.34 -12.83 19.96
N TYR A 308 5.50 -12.46 19.40
CA TYR A 308 6.29 -13.33 18.52
C TYR A 308 6.85 -14.54 19.27
N TYR A 309 7.54 -14.32 20.39
CA TYR A 309 8.10 -15.41 21.19
C TYR A 309 7.02 -16.25 21.85
N TRP A 310 5.95 -15.62 22.34
CA TRP A 310 4.78 -16.31 22.90
C TRP A 310 4.13 -17.23 21.86
N SER A 311 3.88 -16.72 20.66
CA SER A 311 3.30 -17.53 19.56
C SER A 311 4.16 -18.75 19.24
N ARG A 312 5.49 -18.65 19.38
CA ARG A 312 6.40 -19.77 19.17
C ARG A 312 6.49 -20.73 20.35
N GLY A 313 6.58 -20.22 21.57
CA GLY A 313 6.59 -21.03 22.79
C GLY A 313 5.30 -21.83 22.91
N MET A 314 4.16 -21.16 22.73
CA MET A 314 2.83 -21.78 22.73
C MET A 314 2.68 -22.78 21.57
N ARG A 315 3.13 -22.47 20.35
CA ARG A 315 3.10 -23.44 19.24
C ARG A 315 3.97 -24.67 19.51
N ARG A 316 5.16 -24.53 20.12
CA ARG A 316 5.98 -25.68 20.54
C ARG A 316 5.26 -26.51 21.60
N PHE A 317 4.72 -25.84 22.62
CA PHE A 317 3.99 -26.49 23.71
C PHE A 317 2.74 -27.24 23.22
N VAL A 318 1.90 -26.59 22.42
CA VAL A 318 0.72 -27.19 21.78
C VAL A 318 1.14 -28.31 20.81
N TYR A 319 2.21 -28.15 20.02
CA TYR A 319 2.69 -29.19 19.11
C TYR A 319 3.16 -30.45 19.85
N VAL A 320 3.82 -30.29 21.00
CA VAL A 320 4.28 -31.40 21.85
C VAL A 320 3.10 -32.06 22.57
N ARG A 321 2.14 -31.28 23.09
CA ARG A 321 0.99 -31.76 23.88
C ARG A 321 -0.13 -32.37 23.03
N PHE A 322 -0.44 -31.76 21.88
CA PHE A 322 -1.55 -32.12 20.99
C PHE A 322 -1.13 -32.96 19.77
N ARG A 323 0.04 -33.62 19.81
CA ARG A 323 0.46 -34.59 18.78
C ARG A 323 -0.51 -35.77 18.63
N ARG A 324 -1.36 -36.02 19.64
CA ARG A 324 -2.32 -37.14 19.69
C ARG A 324 -3.68 -36.90 19.02
N PHE A 325 -4.14 -35.66 18.82
CA PHE A 325 -5.49 -35.41 18.27
C PHE A 325 -5.44 -34.87 16.83
N ARG A 326 -5.90 -35.70 15.89
CA ARG A 326 -5.98 -35.44 14.43
C ARG A 326 -7.05 -34.38 14.11
N LYS A 327 -6.67 -33.39 13.28
CA LYS A 327 -7.24 -33.08 11.95
C LYS A 327 -6.52 -31.84 11.40
N ALA A 328 -5.66 -32.05 10.41
CA ALA A 328 -4.85 -30.99 9.79
C ALA A 328 -5.67 -29.84 9.16
N ARG A 329 -6.97 -30.07 8.90
CA ARG A 329 -7.90 -29.12 8.28
C ARG A 329 -8.33 -28.00 9.25
N VAL A 330 -8.65 -28.32 10.52
CA VAL A 330 -9.01 -27.33 11.55
C VAL A 330 -7.80 -26.47 11.93
N ARG A 331 -6.62 -27.08 11.99
CA ARG A 331 -5.35 -26.39 12.28
C ARG A 331 -5.01 -25.32 11.23
N ARG A 332 -5.33 -25.58 9.96
CA ARG A 332 -5.09 -24.63 8.85
C ARG A 332 -6.05 -23.44 8.89
N LEU A 333 -7.28 -23.65 9.39
CA LEU A 333 -8.32 -22.63 9.48
C LEU A 333 -8.10 -21.67 10.66
N LEU A 334 -7.68 -22.18 11.83
CA LEU A 334 -7.50 -21.36 13.04
C LEU A 334 -6.13 -20.65 13.11
N TRP A 335 -5.05 -21.26 12.61
CA TRP A 335 -3.68 -20.77 12.80
C TRP A 335 -2.94 -20.35 11.52
N GLY A 336 -3.60 -20.41 10.36
CA GLY A 336 -3.02 -20.02 9.08
C GLY A 336 -1.81 -20.87 8.65
N ARG A 337 -1.12 -20.46 7.58
CA ARG A 337 0.19 -21.03 7.18
C ARG A 337 1.25 -20.71 8.24
N ARG A 338 2.39 -21.41 8.23
CA ARG A 338 3.49 -21.17 9.19
C ARG A 338 3.97 -19.72 9.05
N ASP A 339 3.90 -18.95 10.12
CA ASP A 339 4.54 -17.63 10.20
C ASP A 339 6.01 -17.78 9.75
N PRO A 340 6.43 -17.07 8.70
CA PRO A 340 7.81 -17.13 8.23
C PRO A 340 8.75 -16.70 9.37
N LYS A 341 9.95 -17.28 9.38
CA LYS A 341 10.93 -16.98 10.44
C LYS A 341 11.49 -15.58 10.22
N LEU A 342 10.91 -14.58 10.88
CA LEU A 342 11.53 -13.26 10.95
C LEU A 342 12.76 -13.32 11.85
N SER A 343 13.88 -12.82 11.36
CA SER A 343 15.07 -12.56 12.18
C SER A 343 14.74 -11.53 13.27
N TRP A 344 15.46 -11.55 14.39
CA TRP A 344 15.30 -10.52 15.43
C TRP A 344 15.57 -9.11 14.86
N ARG A 345 16.47 -9.00 13.87
CA ARG A 345 16.75 -7.76 13.14
C ARG A 345 15.52 -7.26 12.39
N GLN A 346 14.82 -8.17 11.70
CA GLN A 346 13.58 -7.86 10.99
C GLN A 346 12.45 -7.46 11.94
N LEU A 347 12.35 -8.10 13.11
CA LEU A 347 11.37 -7.73 14.14
C LEU A 347 11.63 -6.33 14.70
N LEU A 348 12.90 -5.98 14.92
CA LEU A 348 13.28 -4.66 15.40
C LEU A 348 12.98 -3.57 14.37
N VAL A 349 13.31 -3.81 13.09
CA VAL A 349 12.91 -2.92 11.99
C VAL A 349 11.39 -2.77 11.94
N LEU A 350 10.64 -3.88 11.95
CA LEU A 350 9.17 -3.88 11.93
C LEU A 350 8.54 -3.17 13.15
N SER A 351 9.19 -3.21 14.31
CA SER A 351 8.72 -2.48 15.49
C SER A 351 8.97 -0.99 15.42
N TRP A 352 9.99 -0.55 14.68
CA TRP A 352 10.37 0.84 14.57
C TRP A 352 9.70 1.57 13.39
N THR A 353 9.01 0.83 12.51
CA THR A 353 8.24 1.40 11.40
C THR A 353 6.94 2.07 11.83
N GLY A 354 6.69 2.20 13.14
CA GLY A 354 5.42 2.68 13.68
C GLY A 354 5.27 4.19 13.76
N MET A 355 5.59 4.92 12.70
CA MET A 355 5.34 6.37 12.65
C MET A 355 3.85 6.64 12.79
N ARG A 356 3.41 7.66 13.53
CA ARG A 356 2.00 8.06 13.57
C ARG A 356 1.79 9.14 12.51
N GLY A 357 0.61 9.18 11.91
CA GLY A 357 0.35 10.05 10.77
C GLY A 357 -1.01 10.74 10.85
N VAL A 358 -1.53 11.03 9.65
CA VAL A 358 -2.76 11.81 9.40
C VAL A 358 -3.94 11.38 10.25
N VAL A 359 -4.17 10.07 10.36
CA VAL A 359 -5.36 9.51 11.01
C VAL A 359 -5.41 9.87 12.49
N THR A 360 -4.25 9.88 13.16
CA THR A 360 -4.13 10.30 14.56
C THR A 360 -4.62 11.73 14.76
N LEU A 361 -4.20 12.66 13.90
CA LEU A 361 -4.60 14.06 14.03
C LEU A 361 -6.06 14.28 13.62
N ALA A 362 -6.51 13.64 12.54
CA ALA A 362 -7.90 13.68 12.12
C ALA A 362 -8.85 13.21 13.25
N ALA A 363 -8.48 12.11 13.91
CA ALA A 363 -9.23 11.57 15.05
C ALA A 363 -9.15 12.46 16.30
N ALA A 364 -8.06 13.20 16.49
CA ALA A 364 -7.92 14.14 17.60
C ALA A 364 -8.81 15.38 17.38
N VAL A 365 -8.84 15.93 16.16
CA VAL A 365 -9.70 17.07 15.80
C VAL A 365 -11.18 16.68 15.87
N SER A 366 -11.54 15.43 15.57
CA SER A 366 -12.93 14.97 15.63
C SER A 366 -13.49 14.83 17.04
N ILE A 367 -12.69 15.07 18.09
CA ILE A 367 -13.19 15.14 19.46
C ILE A 367 -13.91 16.50 19.61
N PRO A 368 -15.24 16.52 19.81
CA PRO A 368 -15.99 17.76 19.93
C PRO A 368 -15.67 18.47 21.24
N VAL A 369 -15.87 19.79 21.28
CA VAL A 369 -15.71 20.60 22.50
C VAL A 369 -16.79 20.24 23.52
N MET A 370 -18.02 20.06 23.04
CA MET A 370 -19.19 19.68 23.84
C MET A 370 -19.69 18.32 23.35
N THR A 371 -20.03 17.45 24.29
CA THR A 371 -20.80 16.23 24.01
C THR A 371 -22.22 16.58 23.57
N ASP A 372 -22.92 15.66 22.90
CA ASP A 372 -24.34 15.82 22.52
C ASP A 372 -25.25 16.09 23.75
N SER A 373 -24.79 15.70 24.94
CA SER A 373 -25.42 15.94 26.24
C SER A 373 -25.15 17.35 26.81
N GLY A 374 -24.45 18.23 26.09
CA GLY A 374 -24.11 19.59 26.51
C GLY A 374 -23.01 19.67 27.58
N ARG A 375 -22.25 18.60 27.82
CA ARG A 375 -21.10 18.60 28.75
C ARG A 375 -19.80 18.80 28.00
N GLU A 376 -18.92 19.63 28.54
CA GLU A 376 -17.55 19.79 28.04
C GLU A 376 -16.78 18.47 28.09
N VAL A 377 -16.04 18.19 27.02
CA VAL A 377 -15.10 17.05 27.01
C VAL A 377 -13.89 17.44 27.86
N PRO A 378 -13.59 16.71 28.95
CA PRO A 378 -12.50 17.07 29.85
C PRO A 378 -11.14 17.05 29.12
N ALA A 379 -10.31 18.06 29.36
CA ALA A 379 -8.91 18.13 28.93
C ALA A 379 -8.66 17.98 27.41
N ARG A 380 -9.62 18.38 26.56
CA ARG A 380 -9.53 18.29 25.08
C ARG A 380 -8.25 18.89 24.50
N ASP A 381 -7.87 20.08 24.94
CA ASP A 381 -6.62 20.77 24.59
C ASP A 381 -5.38 19.90 24.86
N VAL A 382 -5.34 19.21 26.01
CA VAL A 382 -4.25 18.28 26.34
C VAL A 382 -4.30 17.04 25.46
N MET A 383 -5.49 16.54 25.10
CA MET A 383 -5.63 15.43 24.15
C MET A 383 -5.04 15.78 22.79
N PHE A 384 -5.34 16.98 22.32
CA PHE A 384 -4.85 17.49 21.04
C PHE A 384 -3.32 17.68 21.06
N LEU A 385 -2.78 18.25 22.15
CA LEU A 385 -1.34 18.33 22.39
C LEU A 385 -0.67 16.95 22.38
N ILE A 386 -1.24 15.95 23.06
CA ILE A 386 -0.71 14.59 23.07
C ILE A 386 -0.71 14.00 21.65
N ALA A 387 -1.83 14.10 20.94
CA ALA A 387 -1.94 13.58 19.58
C ALA A 387 -0.92 14.24 18.64
N PHE A 388 -0.76 15.56 18.76
CA PHE A 388 0.22 16.33 18.01
C PHE A 388 1.67 15.90 18.32
N VAL A 389 2.07 15.93 19.60
CA VAL A 389 3.43 15.58 20.03
C VAL A 389 3.78 14.14 19.67
N VAL A 390 2.82 13.21 19.82
CA VAL A 390 3.02 11.82 19.41
C VAL A 390 3.17 11.69 17.89
N THR A 391 2.34 12.38 17.11
CA THR A 391 2.40 12.32 15.65
C THR A 391 3.70 12.91 15.12
N VAL A 392 3.99 14.17 15.46
CA VAL A 392 5.22 14.85 15.03
C VAL A 392 6.46 14.18 15.61
N GLY A 393 6.44 13.82 16.89
CA GLY A 393 7.56 13.18 17.57
C GLY A 393 7.92 11.82 16.96
N THR A 394 6.94 10.95 16.72
CA THR A 394 7.23 9.65 16.08
C THR A 394 7.61 9.79 14.62
N LEU A 395 6.98 10.70 13.88
CA LEU A 395 7.32 10.96 12.49
C LEU A 395 8.76 11.48 12.34
N LEU A 396 9.16 12.48 13.13
CA LEU A 396 10.54 13.00 13.10
C LEU A 396 11.55 11.99 13.64
N LEU A 397 11.33 11.42 14.83
CA LEU A 397 12.28 10.50 15.45
C LEU A 397 12.40 9.21 14.64
N GLN A 398 11.30 8.51 14.39
CA GLN A 398 11.35 7.21 13.70
C GLN A 398 11.57 7.39 12.20
N GLY A 399 11.00 8.42 11.56
CA GLY A 399 11.21 8.67 10.13
C GLY A 399 12.66 9.00 9.77
N LEU A 400 13.38 9.75 10.61
CA LEU A 400 14.80 10.05 10.40
C LEU A 400 15.73 8.90 10.77
N THR A 401 15.38 8.11 11.80
CA THR A 401 16.24 7.01 12.29
C THR A 401 16.00 5.67 11.60
N LEU A 402 14.84 5.45 10.98
CA LEU A 402 14.51 4.20 10.28
C LEU A 402 15.50 3.88 9.15
N PRO A 403 15.89 4.81 8.26
CA PRO A 403 16.90 4.54 7.23
C PRO A 403 18.23 4.05 7.79
N TRP A 404 18.71 4.71 8.84
CA TRP A 404 19.94 4.34 9.52
C TRP A 404 19.84 2.93 10.10
N MET A 405 18.72 2.61 10.75
CA MET A 405 18.53 1.31 11.38
C MET A 405 18.42 0.16 10.37
N ILE A 406 17.75 0.38 9.23
CA ILE A 406 17.64 -0.62 8.15
C ILE A 406 19.03 -0.97 7.60
N ARG A 407 19.84 0.06 7.30
CA ARG A 407 21.21 -0.11 6.79
C ARG A 407 22.10 -0.78 7.83
N ARG A 408 22.05 -0.33 9.08
CA ARG A 408 22.93 -0.85 10.16
C ARG A 408 22.66 -2.32 10.48
N LEU A 409 21.39 -2.75 10.41
CA LEU A 409 21.01 -4.13 10.69
C LEU A 409 21.12 -5.05 9.45
N GLY A 410 21.37 -4.50 8.26
CA GLY A 410 21.45 -5.27 7.01
C GLY A 410 20.14 -6.00 6.70
N VAL A 411 18.99 -5.35 6.98
CA VAL A 411 17.67 -5.91 6.68
C VAL A 411 17.27 -5.50 5.27
N GLN A 412 18.06 -5.92 4.29
CA GLN A 412 17.80 -5.65 2.87
C GLN A 412 17.75 -7.00 2.16
N ASP A 413 16.87 -7.11 1.17
CA ASP A 413 16.76 -8.31 0.35
C ASP A 413 17.41 -8.04 -1.01
N LEU A 414 18.75 -8.03 -1.03
CA LEU A 414 19.54 -7.63 -2.21
C LEU A 414 19.33 -8.63 -3.38
N GLU A 415 19.19 -9.92 -3.07
CA GLU A 415 18.89 -10.99 -4.05
C GLU A 415 17.43 -10.98 -4.54
N GLN A 416 16.55 -10.14 -3.97
CA GLN A 416 15.14 -10.13 -4.36
C GLN A 416 14.96 -9.79 -5.83
N ASN A 417 15.76 -8.83 -6.34
CA ASN A 417 15.66 -8.41 -7.73
C ASN A 417 16.07 -9.55 -8.68
N GLU A 418 17.09 -10.32 -8.35
CA GLU A 418 17.52 -11.48 -9.14
C GLU A 418 16.43 -12.56 -9.19
N ARG A 419 15.81 -12.87 -8.04
CA ARG A 419 14.69 -13.83 -7.97
C ARG A 419 13.49 -13.35 -8.79
N ASP A 420 13.23 -12.05 -8.79
CA ASP A 420 12.16 -11.45 -9.59
C ASP A 420 12.44 -11.56 -11.08
N VAL A 421 13.66 -11.23 -11.50
CA VAL A 421 14.10 -11.36 -12.90
C VAL A 421 13.98 -12.81 -13.34
N GLN A 422 14.40 -13.78 -12.51
CA GLN A 422 14.23 -15.20 -12.82
C GLN A 422 12.76 -15.63 -12.92
N ALA A 423 11.89 -15.14 -12.04
CA ALA A 423 10.45 -15.43 -12.09
C ALA A 423 9.79 -14.78 -13.33
N GLU A 424 10.20 -13.56 -13.66
CA GLU A 424 9.79 -12.83 -14.86
C GLU A 424 10.20 -13.58 -16.12
N LEU A 425 11.44 -14.05 -16.20
CA LEU A 425 11.97 -14.86 -17.29
C LEU A 425 11.14 -16.13 -17.51
N ARG A 426 10.88 -16.88 -16.44
CA ARG A 426 10.05 -18.09 -16.51
C ARG A 426 8.65 -17.77 -17.01
N LEU A 427 8.06 -16.67 -16.53
CA LEU A 427 6.71 -16.29 -16.91
C LEU A 427 6.61 -15.82 -18.37
N VAL A 428 7.52 -14.94 -18.80
CA VAL A 428 7.56 -14.44 -20.18
C VAL A 428 7.79 -15.61 -21.13
N SER A 429 8.77 -16.46 -20.85
CA SER A 429 9.05 -17.67 -21.63
C SER A 429 7.83 -18.60 -21.74
N ASN A 430 7.22 -18.95 -20.61
CA ASN A 430 6.04 -19.83 -20.60
C ASN A 430 4.87 -19.20 -21.36
N SER A 431 4.64 -17.88 -21.19
CA SER A 431 3.58 -17.17 -21.91
C SER A 431 3.81 -17.13 -23.42
N THR A 432 5.07 -16.97 -23.85
CA THR A 432 5.45 -16.96 -25.26
C THR A 432 5.31 -18.34 -25.88
N GLN A 433 5.76 -19.38 -25.19
CA GLN A 433 5.64 -20.76 -25.66
C GLN A 433 4.16 -21.18 -25.81
N GLU A 434 3.33 -20.90 -24.81
CA GLU A 434 1.88 -21.16 -24.92
C GLU A 434 1.20 -20.33 -26.03
N ALA A 435 1.66 -19.10 -26.27
CA ALA A 435 1.15 -18.29 -27.38
C ALA A 435 1.54 -18.88 -28.76
N ILE A 436 2.74 -19.45 -28.88
CA ILE A 436 3.18 -20.15 -30.09
C ILE A 436 2.38 -21.44 -30.31
N GLU A 437 2.13 -22.22 -29.25
CA GLU A 437 1.30 -23.42 -29.34
C GLU A 437 -0.15 -23.07 -29.71
N TYR A 438 -0.66 -21.95 -29.19
CA TYR A 438 -1.97 -21.42 -29.56
C TYR A 438 -2.00 -20.99 -31.04
N LEU A 439 -0.95 -20.36 -31.56
CA LEU A 439 -0.82 -20.05 -32.99
C LEU A 439 -0.93 -21.31 -33.85
N ASP A 440 -0.19 -22.35 -33.51
CA ASP A 440 -0.18 -23.61 -34.26
C ASP A 440 -1.57 -24.29 -34.24
N THR A 441 -2.27 -24.22 -33.10
CA THR A 441 -3.61 -24.81 -32.94
C THR A 441 -4.69 -24.04 -33.73
N ARG A 442 -4.64 -22.71 -33.76
CA ARG A 442 -5.61 -21.85 -34.47
C ARG A 442 -5.30 -21.64 -35.96
N ARG A 443 -4.10 -22.02 -36.42
CA ARG A 443 -3.60 -21.82 -37.79
C ARG A 443 -4.61 -22.25 -38.87
N ALA A 444 -5.14 -23.48 -38.77
CA ALA A 444 -6.09 -24.02 -39.73
C ALA A 444 -7.40 -23.20 -39.77
N ALA A 445 -7.94 -22.84 -38.60
CA ALA A 445 -9.17 -22.05 -38.51
C ALA A 445 -9.01 -20.64 -39.12
N TRP A 446 -7.87 -19.98 -38.92
CA TRP A 446 -7.63 -18.68 -39.54
C TRP A 446 -7.32 -18.77 -41.03
N ALA A 447 -6.70 -19.87 -41.49
CA ALA A 447 -6.51 -20.14 -42.91
C ALA A 447 -7.86 -20.30 -43.63
N ASP A 448 -8.82 -20.96 -43.00
CA ASP A 448 -10.20 -21.10 -43.52
C ASP A 448 -10.94 -19.74 -43.57
N GLU A 449 -10.72 -18.87 -42.58
CA GLU A 449 -11.43 -17.59 -42.47
C GLU A 449 -10.84 -16.46 -43.34
N TRP A 450 -9.51 -16.40 -43.49
CA TRP A 450 -8.80 -15.27 -44.11
C TRP A 450 -7.93 -15.66 -45.32
N GLY A 451 -7.85 -16.96 -45.66
CA GLY A 451 -7.04 -17.49 -46.75
C GLY A 451 -5.69 -18.04 -46.29
N GLU A 452 -5.30 -19.18 -46.86
CA GLU A 452 -4.16 -19.99 -46.41
C GLU A 452 -2.80 -19.28 -46.56
N GLU A 453 -2.43 -18.88 -47.77
CA GLU A 453 -1.11 -18.33 -48.09
C GLU A 453 -0.70 -17.04 -47.34
N PRO A 454 -1.58 -16.00 -47.19
CA PRO A 454 -1.21 -14.78 -46.46
C PRO A 454 -1.16 -14.97 -44.94
N ILE A 455 -2.00 -15.85 -44.39
CA ILE A 455 -2.03 -16.16 -42.96
C ILE A 455 -0.80 -16.99 -42.58
N ASP A 456 -0.42 -17.95 -43.41
CA ASP A 456 0.72 -18.83 -43.15
C ASP A 456 2.04 -18.07 -43.02
N ARG A 457 2.28 -17.17 -43.98
CA ARG A 457 3.42 -16.24 -43.95
C ARG A 457 3.37 -15.34 -42.73
N GLY A 458 2.21 -14.78 -42.43
CA GLY A 458 2.04 -13.85 -41.30
C GLY A 458 2.24 -14.51 -39.93
N ILE A 459 1.74 -15.74 -39.75
CA ILE A 459 1.97 -16.55 -38.54
C ILE A 459 3.43 -16.92 -38.41
N THR A 460 4.10 -17.32 -39.50
CA THR A 460 5.53 -17.66 -39.50
C THR A 460 6.38 -16.47 -39.04
N ILE A 461 6.17 -15.28 -39.61
CA ILE A 461 6.85 -14.04 -39.20
C ILE A 461 6.57 -13.71 -37.72
N LEU A 462 5.33 -13.92 -37.27
CA LEU A 462 4.95 -13.64 -35.89
C LEU A 462 5.59 -14.61 -34.89
N LYS A 463 5.67 -15.90 -35.25
CA LYS A 463 6.33 -16.95 -34.47
C LYS A 463 7.83 -16.69 -34.37
N GLU A 464 8.49 -16.38 -35.49
CA GLU A 464 9.90 -16.00 -35.48
C GLU A 464 10.15 -14.75 -34.63
N ARG A 465 9.28 -13.75 -34.73
CA ARG A 465 9.40 -12.53 -33.91
C ARG A 465 9.28 -12.83 -32.42
N LEU A 466 8.30 -13.63 -32.02
CA LEU A 466 8.10 -14.05 -30.63
C LEU A 466 9.30 -14.84 -30.09
N GLN A 467 9.84 -15.77 -30.90
CA GLN A 467 11.02 -16.55 -30.54
C GLN A 467 12.28 -15.68 -30.43
N ARG A 468 12.49 -14.74 -31.36
CA ARG A 468 13.61 -13.79 -31.30
C ARG A 468 13.48 -12.86 -30.10
N GLN A 469 12.27 -12.40 -29.76
CA GLN A 469 12.04 -11.61 -28.55
C GLN A 469 12.37 -12.40 -27.28
N ASP A 470 11.92 -13.64 -27.16
CA ASP A 470 12.25 -14.50 -26.02
C ASP A 470 13.77 -14.75 -25.90
N GLN A 471 14.44 -15.01 -27.02
CA GLN A 471 15.89 -15.20 -27.07
C GLN A 471 16.66 -13.92 -26.72
N ALA A 472 16.31 -12.78 -27.33
CA ALA A 472 16.96 -11.49 -27.06
C ALA A 472 16.75 -11.05 -25.60
N PHE A 473 15.55 -11.27 -25.06
CA PHE A 473 15.24 -10.98 -23.66
C PHE A 473 16.08 -11.85 -22.72
N ARG A 474 16.24 -13.14 -23.02
CA ARG A 474 17.13 -14.04 -22.27
C ARG A 474 18.61 -13.66 -22.38
N GLN A 475 19.05 -13.12 -23.52
CA GLN A 475 20.45 -12.80 -23.78
C GLN A 475 20.87 -11.46 -23.14
N GLY A 476 20.10 -10.38 -23.33
CA GLY A 476 20.42 -9.08 -22.71
C GLY A 476 20.49 -9.15 -21.18
N LEU A 477 19.71 -10.04 -20.57
CA LEU A 477 19.73 -10.26 -19.12
C LEU A 477 20.90 -11.14 -18.64
N ARG A 478 21.49 -12.00 -19.50
CA ARG A 478 22.75 -12.70 -19.19
C ARG A 478 23.91 -11.73 -19.17
N GLU A 479 23.95 -10.84 -20.16
CA GLU A 479 24.96 -9.78 -20.23
C GLU A 479 24.88 -8.86 -19.01
N ASP A 480 23.68 -8.49 -18.56
CA ASP A 480 23.49 -7.74 -17.31
C ASP A 480 23.90 -8.54 -16.05
N SER A 481 23.65 -9.86 -15.99
CA SER A 481 24.05 -10.68 -14.84
C SER A 481 25.55 -10.91 -14.78
N ASP A 482 26.19 -11.11 -15.93
CA ASP A 482 27.63 -11.30 -16.04
C ASP A 482 28.35 -9.98 -15.71
N ALA A 483 27.84 -8.84 -16.20
CA ALA A 483 28.34 -7.51 -15.84
C ALA A 483 28.14 -7.17 -14.35
N ALA A 484 27.06 -7.63 -13.73
CA ALA A 484 26.84 -7.46 -12.30
C ALA A 484 27.80 -8.34 -11.47
N ALA A 485 28.10 -9.56 -11.92
CA ALA A 485 29.07 -10.44 -11.29
C ALA A 485 30.51 -9.92 -11.42
N GLU A 486 30.86 -9.34 -12.57
CA GLU A 486 32.15 -8.67 -12.79
C GLU A 486 32.31 -7.44 -11.90
N ALA A 487 31.25 -6.62 -11.75
CA ALA A 487 31.29 -5.44 -10.89
C ALA A 487 31.38 -5.77 -9.38
N ASP A 488 30.84 -6.92 -8.94
CA ASP A 488 30.94 -7.39 -7.55
C ASP A 488 32.33 -8.00 -7.27
N SER A 489 32.96 -8.64 -8.27
CA SER A 489 34.35 -9.08 -8.18
C SER A 489 35.35 -7.91 -8.16
N ASP A 490 35.09 -6.84 -8.90
CA ASP A 490 35.93 -5.64 -8.89
C ASP A 490 35.77 -4.81 -7.60
N ALA A 491 34.64 -4.94 -6.90
CA ALA A 491 34.37 -4.27 -5.62
C ALA A 491 35.06 -4.95 -4.42
N GLU A 492 35.47 -6.22 -4.54
CA GLU A 492 36.29 -6.92 -3.53
C GLU A 492 37.79 -6.54 -3.59
N GLU A 493 38.26 -5.88 -4.66
CA GLU A 493 39.68 -5.53 -4.85
C GLU A 493 40.06 -4.06 -4.58
N VAL A 494 39.12 -3.18 -4.20
CA VAL A 494 39.41 -1.73 -4.05
C VAL A 494 38.97 -1.16 -2.69
N GLU A 495 39.90 -0.48 -2.00
CA GLU A 495 39.68 0.31 -0.78
C GLU A 495 38.46 1.27 -0.89
N PRO A 496 37.74 1.56 0.21
CA PRO A 496 36.49 2.29 0.12
C PRO A 496 36.73 3.74 -0.36
N PRO A 497 35.99 4.24 -1.36
CA PRO A 497 36.14 5.61 -1.82
C PRO A 497 35.48 6.61 -0.86
N SER A 498 36.04 7.82 -0.86
CA SER A 498 35.56 8.99 -0.11
C SER A 498 34.17 9.45 -0.59
N PRO A 499 33.36 10.10 0.25
CA PRO A 499 31.94 10.30 0.01
C PRO A 499 31.64 11.55 -0.82
N GLU A 500 32.05 11.62 -2.09
CA GLU A 500 31.59 12.66 -3.00
C GLU A 500 31.50 12.15 -4.45
N ARG A 501 30.32 11.66 -4.87
CA ARG A 501 29.71 11.91 -6.19
C ARG A 501 28.34 11.23 -6.29
N GLY A 502 27.44 11.92 -6.99
CA GLY A 502 26.02 11.63 -7.04
C GLY A 502 25.67 10.29 -7.67
N SER A 503 24.55 9.75 -7.21
CA SER A 503 23.88 8.56 -7.72
C SER A 503 23.42 8.80 -9.16
N ASP A 504 24.16 8.29 -10.14
CA ASP A 504 23.60 8.08 -11.46
C ASP A 504 22.61 6.91 -11.40
N MET A 505 21.36 7.24 -11.71
CA MET A 505 20.25 6.31 -11.85
C MET A 505 20.67 5.18 -12.79
N ARG A 506 20.74 3.94 -12.28
CA ARG A 506 20.73 2.73 -13.10
C ARG A 506 19.52 2.81 -14.02
N SER A 507 19.79 2.99 -15.30
CA SER A 507 18.80 3.04 -16.37
C SER A 507 18.00 1.74 -16.36
N THR A 508 16.67 1.87 -16.28
CA THR A 508 15.72 0.83 -16.72
C THR A 508 16.20 0.25 -18.05
N PRO A 509 16.13 -1.09 -18.25
CA PRO A 509 16.53 -1.69 -19.51
C PRO A 509 15.69 -1.05 -20.61
N HIS A 510 16.35 -0.28 -21.47
CA HIS A 510 15.72 0.18 -22.70
C HIS A 510 15.47 -1.07 -23.53
N ILE A 511 14.19 -1.40 -23.73
CA ILE A 511 13.79 -2.34 -24.76
C ILE A 511 14.32 -1.76 -26.07
N ALA A 512 15.44 -2.27 -26.55
CA ALA A 512 15.91 -1.99 -27.89
C ALA A 512 14.86 -2.56 -28.85
N ILE A 513 13.99 -1.70 -29.37
CA ILE A 513 13.16 -2.04 -30.51
C ILE A 513 14.16 -2.19 -31.67
N PRO A 514 14.36 -3.40 -32.23
CA PRO A 514 15.29 -3.56 -33.33
C PRO A 514 14.85 -2.64 -34.47
N ASP A 515 15.76 -1.84 -35.00
CA ASP A 515 15.50 -1.04 -36.19
C ASP A 515 15.44 -2.01 -37.38
N ILE A 516 14.23 -2.30 -37.83
CA ILE A 516 13.97 -3.17 -38.97
C ILE A 516 13.49 -2.27 -40.09
N THR A 517 14.43 -1.88 -40.96
CA THR A 517 14.09 -1.37 -42.29
C THR A 517 13.30 -2.46 -43.02
N PRO A 518 12.04 -2.20 -43.43
CA PRO A 518 11.26 -3.20 -44.13
C PRO A 518 11.92 -3.49 -45.48
N ASP A 519 12.14 -4.78 -45.78
CA ASP A 519 12.65 -5.22 -47.07
C ASP A 519 11.77 -4.65 -48.21
N PRO A 520 12.33 -3.81 -49.11
CA PRO A 520 11.58 -3.13 -50.14
C PRO A 520 11.02 -4.07 -51.22
N THR A 521 11.40 -5.35 -51.20
CA THR A 521 10.87 -6.37 -52.12
C THR A 521 9.56 -7.01 -51.64
N LEU A 522 9.10 -6.69 -50.42
CA LEU A 522 7.86 -7.23 -49.86
C LEU A 522 6.63 -6.49 -50.39
N ALA A 523 5.79 -7.22 -51.12
CA ALA A 523 4.46 -6.74 -51.51
C ALA A 523 3.68 -6.29 -50.26
N ARG A 524 3.18 -5.05 -50.26
CA ARG A 524 2.41 -4.50 -49.14
C ARG A 524 1.20 -5.42 -48.89
N PRO A 525 0.96 -5.87 -47.64
CA PRO A 525 -0.19 -6.72 -47.35
C PRO A 525 -1.48 -6.01 -47.75
N THR A 526 -2.43 -6.75 -48.35
CA THR A 526 -3.76 -6.21 -48.62
C THR A 526 -4.41 -5.74 -47.31
N ARG A 527 -5.34 -4.78 -47.40
CA ARG A 527 -6.01 -4.18 -46.23
C ARG A 527 -6.70 -5.24 -45.34
N ASN A 528 -7.14 -6.36 -45.92
CA ASN A 528 -7.72 -7.50 -45.20
C ASN A 528 -6.65 -8.30 -44.45
N ASN A 529 -5.49 -8.59 -45.05
CA ASN A 529 -4.39 -9.29 -44.39
C ASN A 529 -3.85 -8.50 -43.18
N ALA A 530 -3.78 -7.17 -43.30
CA ALA A 530 -3.36 -6.31 -42.19
C ALA A 530 -4.35 -6.33 -41.01
N ARG A 531 -5.66 -6.45 -41.29
CA ARG A 531 -6.70 -6.59 -40.25
C ARG A 531 -6.66 -7.96 -39.59
N ALA A 532 -6.47 -9.03 -40.38
CA ALA A 532 -6.33 -10.40 -39.88
C ALA A 532 -5.10 -10.55 -38.97
N LEU A 533 -3.95 -9.99 -39.36
CA LEU A 533 -2.76 -10.04 -38.51
C LEU A 533 -2.91 -9.20 -37.24
N ALA A 534 -3.67 -8.11 -37.29
CA ALA A 534 -4.00 -7.32 -36.10
C ALA A 534 -4.93 -8.07 -35.14
N SER A 535 -5.94 -8.79 -35.64
CA SER A 535 -6.82 -9.62 -34.78
C SER A 535 -6.06 -10.78 -34.16
N ILE A 536 -5.23 -11.50 -34.94
CA ILE A 536 -4.36 -12.58 -34.43
C ILE A 536 -3.43 -12.06 -33.33
N ARG A 537 -2.76 -10.92 -33.54
CA ARG A 537 -1.89 -10.34 -32.51
C ARG A 537 -2.63 -9.98 -31.23
N ARG A 538 -3.86 -9.44 -31.31
CA ARG A 538 -4.68 -9.18 -30.12
C ARG A 538 -5.07 -10.47 -29.40
N GLU A 539 -5.48 -11.51 -30.12
CA GLU A 539 -5.76 -12.82 -29.52
C GLU A 539 -4.53 -13.38 -28.79
N LEU A 540 -3.33 -13.22 -29.34
CA LEU A 540 -2.10 -13.68 -28.69
C LEU A 540 -1.75 -12.89 -27.43
N LEU A 541 -1.92 -11.57 -27.44
CA LEU A 541 -1.72 -10.76 -26.23
C LEU A 541 -2.72 -11.17 -25.14
N GLN A 542 -3.97 -11.42 -25.51
CA GLN A 542 -4.97 -11.94 -24.58
C GLN A 542 -4.53 -13.31 -24.05
N LYS A 543 -4.00 -14.20 -24.90
CA LYS A 543 -3.52 -15.50 -24.46
C LYS A 543 -2.35 -15.40 -23.48
N ARG A 544 -1.37 -14.55 -23.76
CA ARG A 544 -0.25 -14.29 -22.84
C ARG A 544 -0.74 -13.76 -21.49
N ARG A 545 -1.73 -12.86 -21.48
CA ARG A 545 -2.37 -12.38 -20.24
C ARG A 545 -3.05 -13.52 -19.47
N GLU A 546 -3.76 -14.43 -20.14
CA GLU A 546 -4.37 -15.59 -19.48
C GLU A 546 -3.33 -16.46 -18.75
N VAL A 547 -2.16 -16.69 -19.35
CA VAL A 547 -1.06 -17.43 -18.72
C VAL A 547 -0.61 -16.74 -17.44
N VAL A 548 -0.38 -15.42 -17.52
CA VAL A 548 0.03 -14.59 -16.39
C VAL A 548 -0.98 -14.67 -15.24
N LEU A 549 -2.28 -14.57 -15.55
CA LEU A 549 -3.34 -14.66 -14.55
C LEU A 549 -3.48 -16.06 -13.96
N ARG A 550 -3.25 -17.10 -14.76
CA ARG A 550 -3.29 -18.50 -14.31
C ARG A 550 -2.17 -18.81 -13.33
N GLU A 551 -0.94 -18.39 -13.62
CA GLU A 551 0.21 -18.54 -12.73
C GLU A 551 0.03 -17.76 -11.42
N ARG A 552 -0.56 -16.56 -11.51
CA ARG A 552 -1.00 -15.80 -10.33
C ARG A 552 -2.00 -16.61 -9.51
N ASP A 553 -3.09 -17.10 -10.11
CA ASP A 553 -4.15 -17.80 -9.38
C ASP A 553 -3.71 -19.14 -8.79
N ALA A 554 -2.68 -19.76 -9.38
CA ALA A 554 -1.99 -20.92 -8.83
C ALA A 554 -1.12 -20.59 -7.60
N GLY A 555 -0.80 -19.32 -7.37
CA GLY A 555 0.09 -18.84 -6.31
C GLY A 555 1.57 -19.05 -6.62
N ASN A 556 1.93 -19.21 -7.89
CA ASN A 556 3.31 -19.41 -8.34
C ASN A 556 4.02 -18.09 -8.66
N LEU A 557 3.26 -16.99 -8.72
CA LEU A 557 3.74 -15.71 -9.21
C LEU A 557 3.53 -14.61 -8.18
N ASP A 558 4.59 -13.84 -7.92
CA ASP A 558 4.51 -12.63 -7.12
C ASP A 558 3.78 -11.51 -7.90
N GLU A 559 2.92 -10.77 -7.21
CA GLU A 559 2.09 -9.70 -7.76
C GLU A 559 2.93 -8.60 -8.44
N GLU A 560 4.13 -8.31 -7.94
CA GLU A 560 5.00 -7.27 -8.50
C GLU A 560 5.65 -7.73 -9.82
N VAL A 561 6.03 -9.01 -9.89
CA VAL A 561 6.54 -9.64 -11.13
C VAL A 561 5.42 -9.68 -12.16
N MET A 562 4.22 -10.09 -11.75
CA MET A 562 3.02 -10.05 -12.59
C MET A 562 2.77 -8.64 -13.14
N ARG A 563 2.81 -7.61 -12.28
CA ARG A 563 2.59 -6.21 -12.66
C ARG A 563 3.60 -5.74 -13.70
N ARG A 564 4.88 -6.09 -13.58
CA ARG A 564 5.91 -5.78 -14.58
C ARG A 564 5.65 -6.43 -15.93
N VAL A 565 5.35 -7.73 -15.94
CA VAL A 565 5.03 -8.46 -17.19
C VAL A 565 3.78 -7.91 -17.87
N LEU A 566 2.72 -7.61 -17.10
CA LEU A 566 1.51 -7.00 -17.65
C LEU A 566 1.77 -5.62 -18.25
N LEU A 567 2.62 -4.78 -17.63
CA LEU A 567 3.00 -3.49 -18.20
C LEU A 567 3.72 -3.65 -19.55
N GLY A 568 4.57 -4.67 -19.70
CA GLY A 568 5.20 -5.00 -20.98
C GLY A 568 4.15 -5.36 -22.05
N LEU A 569 3.18 -6.21 -21.71
CA LEU A 569 2.08 -6.58 -22.61
C LEU A 569 1.18 -5.38 -22.96
N ASP A 570 0.94 -4.48 -22.00
CA ASP A 570 0.15 -3.26 -22.20
C ASP A 570 0.87 -2.28 -23.14
N ALA A 571 2.20 -2.17 -23.03
CA ALA A 571 3.01 -1.37 -23.95
C ALA A 571 3.01 -1.96 -25.37
N GLU A 572 3.06 -3.29 -25.51
CA GLU A 572 2.93 -3.96 -26.81
C GLU A 572 1.56 -3.66 -27.45
N GLU A 573 0.46 -3.70 -26.68
CA GLU A 573 -0.88 -3.39 -27.18
C GLU A 573 -1.03 -1.92 -27.59
N LEU A 574 -0.52 -0.99 -26.77
CA LEU A 574 -0.50 0.43 -27.10
C LEU A 574 0.28 0.73 -28.39
N ALA A 575 1.44 0.10 -28.57
CA ALA A 575 2.25 0.22 -29.78
C ALA A 575 1.49 -0.29 -31.03
N MET A 576 0.67 -1.32 -30.89
CA MET A 576 -0.17 -1.81 -31.99
C MET A 576 -1.28 -0.83 -32.37
N ASP A 577 -1.98 -0.27 -31.38
CA ASP A 577 -3.09 0.66 -31.62
C ASP A 577 -2.60 1.98 -32.22
N THR A 578 -1.50 2.54 -31.71
CA THR A 578 -0.84 3.73 -32.29
C THR A 578 -0.39 3.49 -33.73
N SER A 579 0.22 2.34 -34.01
CA SER A 579 0.65 1.95 -35.36
C SER A 579 -0.54 1.73 -36.33
N ALA A 580 -1.71 1.36 -35.81
CA ALA A 580 -2.93 1.20 -36.60
C ALA A 580 -3.56 2.55 -36.97
N VAL A 581 -3.53 3.51 -36.03
CA VAL A 581 -3.99 4.90 -36.25
C VAL A 581 -3.10 5.64 -37.25
N ALA A 582 -1.77 5.48 -37.16
CA ALA A 582 -0.84 6.06 -38.13
C ALA A 582 -1.12 5.55 -39.57
N ARG A 583 -1.38 4.24 -39.71
CA ARG A 583 -1.68 3.59 -41.00
C ARG A 583 -3.07 3.91 -41.58
N THR A 584 -3.98 4.47 -40.79
CA THR A 584 -5.30 4.92 -41.28
C THR A 584 -5.32 6.38 -41.72
N ARG A 585 -4.28 7.16 -41.36
CA ARG A 585 -4.10 8.56 -41.79
C ARG A 585 -3.23 8.72 -43.03
N SER A 586 -2.40 7.72 -43.37
CA SER A 586 -1.67 7.59 -44.64
C SER A 586 -2.51 6.88 -45.70
#